data_AF-A0AA37NSD7-F1
#
_entry.id   AF-A0AA37NSD7-F1
#
_cell.length_a   1.000
_cell.length_b   1.000
_cell.length_c   1.000
_cell.angle_alpha   90.00
_cell.angle_beta   90.00
_cell.angle_gamma   90.00
#
_symmetry.space_group_name_H-M   'P 1'
#
loop_
_entity.id
_entity.type
_entity.pdbx_description
1 polymer ?
#
loop_
_entity_poly.entity_id
_entity_poly.type
_entity_poly.pdbx_seq_one_letter_code
_entity_poly.pdbx_strand_id
1 'polypeptide(L)'
;MTSNLDGASYENVHSMSITGKDNDITEDDLLQFAKQNGIKNAKRIIEEVSLAISHFYDYATNHQIDDYWKDCIEKRLSGLVSPVIGETMKHYLAPSPKRTKQKTIFRYQKATLLKTPDMTFVSRL
;
A
#
# COMPACT_ATOMS: atom_id res chain seq x y z
N MET A 1 -5.46 -12.51 49.09
CA MET A 1 -5.82 -11.61 47.98
C MET A 1 -4.88 -11.92 46.83
N THR A 2 -5.39 -12.39 45.71
CA THR A 2 -4.59 -12.60 44.49
C THR A 2 -4.72 -11.34 43.65
N SER A 3 -3.66 -10.54 43.59
CA SER A 3 -3.59 -9.37 42.70
C SER A 3 -3.62 -9.87 41.26
N ASN A 4 -4.64 -9.47 40.49
CA ASN A 4 -4.64 -9.68 39.05
C ASN A 4 -3.41 -9.00 38.44
N LEU A 5 -2.55 -9.79 37.79
CA LEU A 5 -1.45 -9.34 36.93
C LEU A 5 -1.97 -9.13 35.50
N ASP A 6 -3.08 -8.42 35.35
CA ASP A 6 -3.51 -7.98 34.01
C ASP A 6 -2.67 -6.74 33.67
N GLY A 7 -1.43 -7.00 33.27
CA GLY A 7 -0.56 -5.96 32.73
C GLY A 7 -1.29 -5.33 31.56
N ALA A 8 -1.38 -4.00 31.56
CA ALA A 8 -1.92 -3.26 30.43
C ALA A 8 -1.32 -3.83 29.14
N SER A 9 -2.17 -4.29 28.23
CA SER A 9 -1.75 -4.73 26.91
C SER A 9 -1.10 -3.53 26.23
N TYR A 10 0.22 -3.41 26.35
CA TYR A 10 1.01 -2.50 25.55
C TYR A 10 1.01 -3.09 24.14
N GLU A 11 -0.04 -2.78 23.39
CA GLU A 11 0.05 -2.94 21.94
C GLU A 11 1.19 -2.03 21.48
N ASN A 12 2.16 -2.61 20.77
CA ASN A 12 3.27 -1.87 20.18
C ASN A 12 2.80 -1.05 18.96
N VAL A 13 1.77 -0.22 19.13
CA VAL A 13 1.32 0.69 18.08
C VAL A 13 2.25 1.91 18.09
N HIS A 14 3.28 1.85 17.25
CA HIS A 14 4.14 3.00 16.99
C HIS A 14 3.42 3.92 16.00
N SER A 15 2.40 4.64 16.49
CA SER A 15 1.70 5.67 15.73
C SER A 15 2.14 7.06 16.16
N MET A 16 2.09 8.01 15.23
CA MET A 16 2.19 9.43 15.54
C MET A 16 0.81 10.04 15.47
N SER A 17 0.52 10.97 16.38
CA SER A 17 -0.69 11.78 16.32
C SER A 17 -0.38 13.17 15.76
N ILE A 18 -1.34 13.73 15.02
CA ILE A 18 -1.35 15.12 14.56
C ILE A 18 -2.41 15.82 15.39
N THR A 19 -2.01 16.84 16.16
CA THR A 19 -2.92 17.62 17.02
C THR A 19 -3.78 16.76 17.97
N GLY A 20 -3.25 15.62 18.41
CA GLY A 20 -3.95 14.66 19.29
C GLY A 20 -4.85 13.67 18.56
N LYS A 21 -4.90 13.69 17.22
CA LYS A 21 -5.65 12.78 16.36
C LYS A 21 -4.74 11.76 15.69
N ASP A 22 -5.18 10.52 15.63
CA ASP A 22 -4.54 9.44 14.87
C ASP A 22 -5.40 8.93 13.70
N ASN A 23 -6.63 9.44 13.58
CA ASN A 23 -7.62 9.16 12.54
C ASN A 23 -8.42 10.43 12.22
N ASP A 24 -9.17 10.43 11.11
CA ASP A 24 -10.02 11.54 10.66
C ASP A 24 -9.29 12.90 10.64
N ILE A 25 -8.01 12.86 10.24
CA ILE A 25 -7.14 14.03 10.13
C ILE A 25 -7.61 14.86 8.94
N THR A 26 -7.91 16.13 9.20
CA THR A 26 -8.40 17.08 8.20
C THR A 26 -7.27 17.98 7.69
N GLU A 27 -7.51 18.70 6.58
CA GLU A 27 -6.57 19.71 6.08
C GLU A 27 -6.27 20.79 7.14
N ASP A 28 -7.29 21.22 7.90
CA ASP A 28 -7.15 22.21 8.97
C ASP A 28 -6.22 21.71 10.09
N ASP A 29 -6.29 20.41 10.43
CA ASP A 29 -5.37 19.80 11.40
C ASP A 29 -3.91 19.85 10.91
N LEU A 30 -3.69 19.57 9.62
CA LEU A 30 -2.35 19.65 9.00
C LEU A 30 -1.83 21.09 8.95
N LEU A 31 -2.68 22.06 8.64
CA LEU A 31 -2.33 23.48 8.63
C LEU A 31 -2.02 24.00 10.04
N GLN A 32 -2.80 23.58 11.05
CA GLN A 32 -2.52 23.90 12.44
C GLN A 32 -1.19 23.29 12.91
N PHE A 33 -0.96 22.02 12.60
CA PHE A 33 0.29 21.33 12.91
C PHE A 33 1.48 22.05 12.28
N ALA A 34 1.37 22.43 11.02
CA ALA A 34 2.42 23.19 10.33
C ALA A 34 2.72 24.53 11.01
N LYS A 35 1.68 25.27 11.41
CA LYS A 35 1.84 26.54 12.13
C LYS A 35 2.56 26.36 13.47
N GLN A 36 2.21 25.33 14.23
CA GLN A 36 2.82 25.03 15.53
C GLN A 36 4.30 24.62 15.40
N ASN A 37 4.66 23.97 14.30
CA ASN A 37 6.02 23.47 14.06
C ASN A 37 6.87 24.38 13.16
N GLY A 38 6.38 25.57 12.80
CA GLY A 38 7.11 26.51 11.95
C GLY A 38 7.33 26.03 10.50
N ILE A 39 6.50 25.10 10.02
CA ILE A 39 6.57 24.57 8.64
C ILE A 39 6.02 25.63 7.69
N LYS A 40 6.85 26.04 6.72
CA LYS A 40 6.48 27.03 5.70
C LYS A 40 5.82 26.35 4.50
N ASN A 41 4.97 27.08 3.78
CA ASN A 41 4.30 26.63 2.56
C ASN A 41 3.44 25.36 2.72
N ALA A 42 2.90 25.11 3.91
CA ALA A 42 2.18 23.87 4.23
C ALA A 42 1.04 23.54 3.26
N LYS A 43 0.22 24.53 2.89
CA LYS A 43 -0.86 24.35 1.91
C LYS A 43 -0.36 23.82 0.57
N ARG A 44 0.71 24.44 0.04
CA ARG A 44 1.33 24.01 -1.21
C ARG A 44 1.87 22.59 -1.12
N ILE A 45 2.49 22.22 0.01
CA ILE A 45 2.98 20.85 0.23
C ILE A 45 1.83 19.85 0.21
N ILE A 46 0.71 20.17 0.89
CA ILE A 46 -0.49 19.31 0.91
C ILE A 46 -1.05 19.13 -0.51
N GLU A 47 -1.13 20.20 -1.29
CA GLU A 47 -1.61 20.17 -2.68
C GLU A 47 -0.67 19.35 -3.59
N GLU A 48 0.65 19.55 -3.50
CA GLU A 48 1.64 18.81 -4.29
C GLU A 48 1.63 17.31 -3.95
N VAL A 49 1.50 16.95 -2.67
CA VAL A 49 1.38 15.54 -2.25
C VAL A 49 0.07 14.93 -2.74
N SER A 50 -1.04 15.66 -2.65
CA SER A 50 -2.33 15.18 -3.14
C SER A 50 -2.31 14.94 -4.65
N LEU A 51 -1.64 15.82 -5.41
CA LEU A 51 -1.41 15.65 -6.83
C LEU A 51 -0.48 14.47 -7.13
N ALA A 52 0.61 14.29 -6.38
CA ALA A 52 1.50 13.15 -6.57
C ALA A 52 0.77 11.80 -6.34
N ILE A 53 -0.10 11.76 -5.34
CA ILE A 53 -0.95 10.60 -5.04
C ILE A 53 -1.92 10.31 -6.18
N SER A 54 -2.45 11.32 -6.87
CA SER A 54 -3.40 11.13 -7.98
C SER A 54 -2.80 10.34 -9.15
N HIS A 55 -1.48 10.43 -9.33
CA HIS A 55 -0.74 9.71 -10.37
C HIS A 55 -0.28 8.31 -9.94
N PHE A 56 -0.69 7.83 -8.76
CA PHE A 56 -0.27 6.53 -8.23
C PHE A 56 -0.50 5.38 -9.22
N TYR A 57 -1.66 5.31 -9.87
CA TYR A 57 -2.01 4.19 -10.74
C TYR A 57 -1.12 4.11 -11.98
N ASP A 58 -0.84 5.25 -12.60
CA ASP A 58 0.08 5.37 -13.74
C ASP A 58 1.50 4.96 -13.34
N TYR A 59 1.96 5.48 -12.20
CA TYR A 59 3.27 5.14 -11.65
C TYR A 59 3.39 3.63 -11.40
N ALA A 60 2.43 3.03 -10.70
CA ALA A 60 2.43 1.61 -10.40
C ALA A 60 2.32 0.75 -11.67
N THR A 61 1.62 1.21 -12.70
CA THR A 61 1.54 0.57 -14.01
C THR A 61 2.90 0.56 -14.72
N ASN A 62 3.62 1.69 -14.71
CA ASN A 62 4.96 1.79 -15.29
C ASN A 62 5.97 0.87 -14.60
N HIS A 63 5.75 0.55 -13.32
CA HIS A 63 6.57 -0.35 -12.52
C HIS A 63 6.05 -1.81 -12.47
N GLN A 64 5.07 -2.16 -13.31
CA GLN A 64 4.56 -3.52 -13.44
C GLN A 64 4.01 -4.11 -12.13
N ILE A 65 3.47 -3.25 -11.26
CA ILE A 65 2.75 -3.69 -10.07
C ILE A 65 1.48 -4.44 -10.49
N ASP A 66 1.19 -5.54 -9.81
CA ASP A 66 0.01 -6.36 -10.07
C ASP A 66 -1.29 -5.54 -9.95
N ASP A 67 -2.22 -5.76 -10.87
CA ASP A 67 -3.51 -5.05 -10.91
C ASP A 67 -4.27 -5.16 -9.58
N TYR A 68 -4.20 -6.30 -8.88
CA TYR A 68 -4.84 -6.44 -7.57
C TYR A 68 -4.33 -5.41 -6.56
N TRP A 69 -3.00 -5.22 -6.50
CA TRP A 69 -2.40 -4.27 -5.56
C TRP A 69 -2.67 -2.83 -5.98
N LYS A 70 -2.60 -2.52 -7.28
CA LYS A 70 -2.92 -1.18 -7.79
C LYS A 70 -4.37 -0.81 -7.45
N ASP A 71 -5.32 -1.69 -7.73
CA ASP A 71 -6.74 -1.45 -7.47
C ASP A 71 -7.04 -1.27 -5.98
N CYS A 72 -6.47 -2.14 -5.13
CA CYS A 72 -6.64 -2.07 -3.67
C CYS A 72 -6.08 -0.77 -3.08
N ILE A 73 -4.88 -0.37 -3.52
CA ILE A 73 -4.22 0.83 -3.00
C ILE A 73 -4.92 2.09 -3.53
N GLU A 74 -5.22 2.17 -4.82
CA GLU A 74 -5.90 3.33 -5.41
C GLU A 74 -7.27 3.56 -4.76
N LYS A 75 -8.05 2.50 -4.54
CA LYS A 75 -9.35 2.60 -3.84
C LYS A 75 -9.22 3.19 -2.43
N ARG A 76 -8.12 2.90 -1.72
CA ARG A 76 -7.87 3.48 -0.41
C ARG A 76 -7.45 4.94 -0.54
N LEU A 77 -6.55 5.26 -1.46
CA LEU A 77 -6.02 6.61 -1.65
C LEU A 77 -7.09 7.59 -2.16
N SER A 78 -8.02 7.15 -3.01
CA SER A 78 -9.09 8.00 -3.55
C SER A 78 -10.01 8.60 -2.48
N GLY A 79 -10.16 7.92 -1.34
CA GLY A 79 -10.91 8.41 -0.18
C GLY A 79 -10.09 9.27 0.79
N LEU A 80 -8.77 9.37 0.63
CA LEU A 80 -7.89 10.15 1.49
C LEU A 80 -7.48 11.50 0.89
N VAL A 81 -7.60 11.64 -0.44
CA VAL A 81 -7.35 12.90 -1.14
C VAL A 81 -8.62 13.76 -1.20
N SER A 82 -8.48 15.02 -1.63
CA SER A 82 -9.64 15.89 -1.85
C SER A 82 -10.63 15.26 -2.84
N PRO A 83 -11.96 15.48 -2.68
CA PRO A 83 -12.95 14.87 -3.57
C PRO A 83 -12.69 15.12 -5.05
N VAL A 84 -12.23 16.32 -5.41
CA VAL A 84 -11.90 16.69 -6.79
C VAL A 84 -10.82 15.78 -7.38
N ILE A 85 -9.79 15.45 -6.59
CA ILE A 85 -8.71 14.55 -7.02
C ILE A 85 -9.19 13.09 -6.97
N GLY A 86 -9.91 12.70 -5.92
CA GLY A 86 -10.43 11.34 -5.76
C GLY A 86 -11.34 10.92 -6.91
N GLU A 87 -12.08 11.86 -7.51
CA GLU A 87 -12.88 11.62 -8.71
C GLU A 87 -12.05 11.18 -9.92
N THR A 88 -10.78 11.58 -10.00
CA THR A 88 -9.84 11.17 -11.07
C THR A 88 -9.20 9.80 -10.80
N MET A 89 -9.24 9.32 -9.56
CA MET A 89 -8.60 8.08 -9.11
C MET A 89 -9.62 6.92 -9.06
N LYS A 90 -10.08 6.49 -10.23
CA LYS A 90 -11.16 5.48 -10.36
C LYS A 90 -10.81 4.31 -11.27
N HIS A 91 -9.53 4.03 -11.51
CA HIS A 91 -9.11 2.93 -12.37
C HIS A 91 -9.56 1.57 -11.82
N TYR A 92 -9.61 1.43 -10.50
CA TYR A 92 -10.16 0.23 -9.84
C TYR A 92 -11.64 -0.07 -10.14
N LEU A 93 -12.39 0.88 -10.72
CA LEU A 93 -13.79 0.67 -11.15
C LEU A 93 -13.88 0.20 -12.61
N ALA A 94 -12.85 0.44 -13.42
CA ALA A 94 -12.82 -0.04 -14.79
C ALA A 94 -12.68 -1.57 -14.78
N PRO A 95 -13.35 -2.31 -15.68
CA PRO A 95 -13.14 -3.74 -15.79
C PRO A 95 -11.69 -3.96 -16.21
N SER A 96 -10.86 -4.43 -15.27
CA SER A 96 -9.48 -4.81 -15.54
C SER A 96 -9.48 -5.79 -16.73
N PRO A 97 -8.66 -5.58 -17.77
CA PRO A 97 -8.61 -6.48 -18.90
C PRO A 97 -8.36 -7.90 -18.38
N LYS A 98 -9.31 -8.79 -18.68
CA LYS A 98 -9.51 -10.11 -18.08
C LYS A 98 -8.19 -10.76 -17.64
N ARG A 99 -8.11 -11.03 -16.33
CA ARG A 99 -7.05 -11.74 -15.60
C ARG A 99 -6.66 -13.06 -16.28
N THR A 100 -5.80 -12.95 -17.29
CA THR A 100 -5.20 -14.07 -18.02
C THR A 100 -3.74 -13.67 -18.17
N LYS A 101 -2.84 -13.99 -17.22
CA LYS A 101 -1.75 -14.94 -17.51
C LYS A 101 -0.84 -15.30 -16.32
N GLN A 102 -1.18 -15.01 -15.06
CA GLN A 102 -0.27 -15.40 -13.95
C GLN A 102 -0.42 -16.85 -13.47
N LYS A 103 -1.60 -17.47 -13.57
CA LYS A 103 -1.77 -18.89 -13.21
C LYS A 103 -1.00 -19.84 -14.14
N THR A 104 -0.62 -19.37 -15.32
CA THR A 104 0.07 -20.18 -16.33
C THR A 104 1.57 -20.28 -16.02
N ILE A 105 2.21 -19.18 -15.63
CA ILE A 105 3.67 -19.12 -15.39
C ILE A 105 4.07 -19.99 -14.17
N PHE A 106 3.32 -19.92 -13.07
CA PHE A 106 3.57 -20.75 -11.89
C PHE A 106 3.38 -22.25 -12.16
N ARG A 107 2.47 -22.64 -13.06
CA ARG A 107 2.29 -24.05 -13.45
C ARG A 107 3.47 -24.58 -14.26
N TYR A 108 4.02 -23.78 -15.17
CA TYR A 108 5.20 -24.17 -15.95
C TYR A 108 6.46 -24.25 -15.08
N GLN A 109 6.70 -23.29 -14.18
CA GLN A 109 7.86 -23.36 -13.28
C GLN A 109 7.80 -24.55 -12.32
N LYS A 110 6.62 -24.86 -11.73
CA LYS A 110 6.44 -26.03 -10.86
C LYS A 110 6.64 -27.36 -11.60
N ALA A 111 6.18 -27.46 -12.85
CA ALA A 111 6.36 -28.66 -13.67
C ALA A 111 7.82 -28.88 -14.11
N THR A 112 8.61 -27.82 -14.21
CA THR A 112 10.04 -27.91 -14.61
C THR A 112 10.92 -28.35 -13.43
N LEU A 113 10.60 -27.92 -12.21
CA LEU A 113 11.28 -28.32 -10.98
C LEU A 113 11.02 -29.77 -10.53
N LEU A 114 9.92 -30.38 -10.98
CA LEU A 114 9.56 -31.77 -10.64
C LEU A 114 10.12 -32.80 -11.66
N LYS A 115 10.87 -32.36 -12.68
CA LYS A 115 11.28 -33.20 -13.82
C LYS A 115 12.79 -33.45 -13.95
N THR A 116 13.61 -33.13 -12.95
CA THR A 116 15.02 -33.55 -12.95
C THR A 116 15.12 -35.00 -12.47
N PRO A 117 15.53 -35.97 -13.31
CA PRO A 117 15.87 -37.30 -12.82
C PRO A 117 17.13 -37.22 -11.97
N ASP A 118 17.08 -37.84 -10.78
CA ASP A 118 18.21 -38.05 -9.90
C ASP A 118 19.23 -38.98 -10.57
N MET A 119 20.24 -38.38 -11.23
CA MET A 119 21.39 -39.10 -11.77
C MET A 119 22.39 -39.32 -10.64
N THR A 120 22.12 -40.30 -9.80
CA THR A 120 23.13 -40.85 -8.87
C THR A 120 24.25 -41.49 -9.69
N PHE A 121 25.39 -40.80 -9.73
CA PHE A 121 26.67 -41.35 -10.16
C PHE A 121 27.01 -42.53 -9.24
N VAL A 122 26.92 -43.76 -9.73
CA VAL A 122 27.56 -44.91 -9.08
C VAL A 122 28.90 -45.16 -9.77
N SER A 123 29.95 -44.84 -9.01
CA SER A 123 31.36 -44.95 -9.33
C SER A 123 31.91 -46.39 -9.24
N ARG A 124 32.86 -46.70 -10.16
CA ARG A 124 33.99 -47.65 -10.08
C ARG A 124 33.71 -49.12 -9.77
N LEU A 125 34.06 -50.01 -10.71
CA LEU A 125 35.34 -50.75 -10.77
C LEU A 125 35.53 -51.34 -12.18
#